data_AF-A0A0P0V7R3-F1
#
_entry.id   AF-A0A0P0V7R3-F1
#
_cell.length_a   1.000
_cell.length_b   1.000
_cell.length_c   1.000
_cell.angle_alpha   90.00
_cell.angle_beta   90.00
_cell.angle_gamma   90.00
#
_symmetry.space_group_name_H-M   'P 1'
#
loop_
_entity.id
_entity.type
_entity.pdbx_description
1 polymer ?
#
loop_
_entity_poly.entity_id
_entity_poly.type
_entity_poly.pdbx_seq_one_letter_code
_entity_poly.pdbx_strand_id
1 'polypeptide(L)'
;SFMDLQFPNGQLTYVAGEGITASGFLPLFGGLLQAHGKYPGETRVSFSCKNKQGTRFTPMFQWPDKSLSFGVTQALAWKRSGLMVRPSVQVSLCPTFGGNDPGVRAEVIHSLKEELNVMCGLSCSRHPSAFTALSIGRSKWNGQMGSSGVVVTLETPLNNIGRPSLSVQLNGGFEI
;
A
#
# COMPACT_ATOMS: atom_id res chain seq x y z
N SER A 1 6.96 8.43 -26.98
CA SER A 1 5.56 8.02 -27.19
C SER A 1 5.03 7.42 -25.90
N PHE A 2 3.84 7.80 -25.46
CA PHE A 2 3.18 7.34 -24.24
C PHE A 2 1.81 6.80 -24.65
N MET A 3 1.45 5.60 -24.19
CA MET A 3 0.18 4.99 -24.49
C MET A 3 -0.36 4.34 -23.22
N ASP A 4 -1.52 4.78 -22.76
CA ASP A 4 -2.17 4.26 -21.57
C ASP A 4 -3.55 3.71 -21.93
N LEU A 5 -3.73 2.41 -21.73
CA LEU A 5 -4.92 1.64 -22.08
C LEU A 5 -5.54 1.15 -20.79
N GLN A 6 -6.58 1.85 -20.33
CA GLN A 6 -7.29 1.50 -19.12
C GLN A 6 -8.50 0.62 -19.47
N PHE A 7 -8.58 -0.54 -18.83
CA PHE A 7 -9.65 -1.51 -18.95
C PHE A 7 -10.40 -1.62 -17.61
N PRO A 8 -11.63 -2.16 -17.60
CA PRO A 8 -12.44 -2.25 -16.37
C PRO A 8 -11.74 -3.00 -15.22
N ASN A 9 -10.84 -3.93 -15.56
CA ASN A 9 -10.16 -4.82 -14.62
C ASN A 9 -8.62 -4.73 -14.73
N GLY A 10 -8.08 -3.63 -15.26
CA GLY A 10 -6.63 -3.50 -15.45
C GLY A 10 -6.20 -2.25 -16.20
N GLN A 11 -4.90 -1.98 -16.24
CA GLN A 11 -4.33 -0.85 -16.95
C GLN A 11 -3.04 -1.28 -17.62
N LEU A 12 -2.91 -1.00 -18.91
CA LEU A 12 -1.72 -1.25 -19.71
C LEU A 12 -1.11 0.09 -20.11
N THR A 13 0.01 0.43 -19.50
CA THR A 13 0.74 1.67 -19.73
C THR A 13 2.05 1.37 -20.44
N TYR A 14 2.25 1.92 -21.63
CA TYR A 14 3.49 1.89 -22.38
C TYR A 14 4.14 3.27 -22.38
N VAL A 15 5.39 3.30 -21.94
CA VAL A 15 6.23 4.51 -21.91
C VAL A 15 7.47 4.22 -22.75
N ALA A 16 7.62 4.93 -23.88
CA ALA A 16 8.80 4.79 -24.72
C ALA A 16 10.08 5.14 -23.92
N GLY A 17 10.96 4.17 -23.73
CA GLY A 17 12.19 4.28 -22.94
C GLY A 17 12.14 3.56 -21.58
N GLU A 18 10.97 3.44 -20.95
CA GLU A 18 10.80 2.74 -19.65
C GLU A 18 10.14 1.35 -19.77
N GLY A 19 9.45 1.07 -20.89
CA GLY A 19 8.86 -0.24 -21.19
C GLY A 19 7.34 -0.28 -21.15
N ILE A 20 6.81 -1.51 -21.13
CA ILE A 20 5.39 -1.86 -21.05
C ILE A 20 5.07 -2.27 -19.62
N THR A 21 4.07 -1.63 -19.01
CA THR A 21 3.56 -1.96 -17.68
C THR A 21 2.12 -2.43 -17.83
N ALA A 22 1.84 -3.67 -17.51
CA ALA A 22 0.52 -4.28 -17.52
C ALA A 22 0.09 -4.54 -16.07
N SER A 23 -1.02 -3.96 -15.65
CA SER A 23 -1.67 -4.26 -14.39
C SER A 23 -3.06 -4.86 -14.65
N GLY A 24 -3.47 -5.79 -13.82
CA GLY A 24 -4.78 -6.40 -13.87
C GLY A 24 -5.21 -6.83 -12.47
N PHE A 25 -6.50 -6.75 -12.20
CA PHE A 25 -7.10 -7.27 -10.99
C PHE A 25 -8.31 -8.14 -11.35
N LEU A 26 -8.38 -9.30 -10.74
CA LEU A 26 -9.38 -10.32 -10.98
C LEU A 26 -9.94 -10.75 -9.61
N PRO A 27 -11.21 -10.43 -9.30
CA PRO A 27 -11.87 -10.95 -8.12
C PRO A 27 -12.07 -12.47 -8.29
N LEU A 28 -11.51 -13.28 -7.39
CA LEU A 28 -11.57 -14.75 -7.42
C LEU A 28 -11.89 -15.28 -6.03
N PHE A 29 -12.91 -16.14 -5.90
CA PHE A 29 -13.29 -16.84 -4.66
C PHE A 29 -13.47 -15.93 -3.41
N GLY A 30 -13.91 -14.68 -3.59
CA GLY A 30 -14.04 -13.71 -2.49
C GLY A 30 -12.73 -13.02 -2.07
N GLY A 31 -11.64 -13.30 -2.80
CA GLY A 31 -10.39 -12.54 -2.78
C GLY A 31 -10.18 -11.73 -4.06
N LEU A 32 -9.09 -10.96 -4.10
CA LEU A 32 -8.68 -10.14 -5.22
C LEU A 32 -7.29 -10.58 -5.66
N LEU A 33 -7.20 -11.23 -6.83
CA LEU A 33 -5.93 -11.49 -7.50
C LEU A 33 -5.52 -10.22 -8.24
N GLN A 34 -4.28 -9.79 -8.07
CA GLN A 34 -3.69 -8.66 -8.77
C GLN A 34 -2.42 -9.15 -9.44
N ALA A 35 -2.26 -8.87 -10.71
CA ALA A 35 -1.05 -9.13 -11.47
C ALA A 35 -0.54 -7.82 -12.02
N HIS A 36 0.73 -7.53 -11.82
CA HIS A 36 1.40 -6.33 -12.27
C HIS A 36 2.72 -6.72 -12.91
N GLY A 37 2.80 -6.69 -14.23
CA GLY A 37 4.00 -6.98 -15.00
C GLY A 37 4.58 -5.71 -15.62
N LYS A 38 5.81 -5.35 -15.26
CA LYS A 38 6.59 -4.33 -15.98
C LYS A 38 7.66 -5.02 -16.83
N TYR A 39 7.78 -4.65 -18.10
CA TYR A 39 8.74 -5.21 -19.05
C TYR A 39 9.45 -4.10 -19.85
N PRO A 40 10.79 -4.02 -19.85
CA PRO A 40 11.74 -4.85 -19.09
C PRO A 40 11.69 -4.49 -17.60
N GLY A 41 11.51 -5.47 -16.71
CA GLY A 41 11.39 -5.19 -15.29
C GLY A 41 10.71 -6.29 -14.49
N GLU A 42 10.12 -5.87 -13.37
CA GLU A 42 9.55 -6.76 -12.37
C GLU A 42 8.10 -7.13 -12.67
N THR A 43 7.81 -8.43 -12.59
CA THR A 43 6.47 -8.98 -12.56
C THR A 43 6.11 -9.38 -11.13
N ARG A 44 5.07 -8.74 -10.59
CA ARG A 44 4.52 -8.97 -9.26
C ARG A 44 3.12 -9.53 -9.39
N VAL A 45 2.87 -10.67 -8.77
CA VAL A 45 1.55 -11.27 -8.63
C VAL A 45 1.19 -11.29 -7.15
N SER A 46 0.08 -10.70 -6.77
CA SER A 46 -0.40 -10.65 -5.40
C SER A 46 -1.85 -11.10 -5.31
N PHE A 47 -2.18 -11.94 -4.34
CA PHE A 47 -3.54 -12.38 -4.09
C PHE A 47 -3.98 -11.93 -2.71
N SER A 48 -5.03 -11.12 -2.59
CA SER A 48 -5.56 -10.63 -1.31
C SER A 48 -6.90 -11.29 -1.01
N CYS A 49 -6.96 -12.19 -0.04
CA CYS A 49 -8.23 -12.72 0.48
C CYS A 49 -8.52 -12.18 1.89
N LYS A 50 -9.79 -11.91 2.18
CA LYS A 50 -10.22 -11.41 3.51
C LYS A 50 -11.14 -12.44 4.16
N ASN A 51 -10.82 -12.81 5.40
CA ASN A 51 -11.62 -13.69 6.23
C ASN A 51 -12.78 -12.91 6.90
N LYS A 52 -13.83 -13.62 7.32
CA LYS A 52 -15.00 -13.08 8.04
C LYS A 52 -14.62 -12.36 9.34
N GLN A 53 -13.51 -12.77 9.97
CA GLN A 53 -12.96 -12.16 11.18
C GLN A 53 -12.23 -10.83 10.94
N GLY A 54 -12.09 -10.39 9.69
CA GLY A 54 -11.42 -9.12 9.35
C GLY A 54 -9.93 -9.26 9.01
N THR A 55 -9.33 -10.44 9.19
CA THR A 55 -7.95 -10.74 8.76
C THR A 55 -7.88 -10.84 7.23
N ARG A 56 -6.94 -10.12 6.62
CA ARG A 56 -6.62 -10.15 5.20
C ARG A 56 -5.27 -10.81 5.01
N PHE A 57 -5.22 -11.82 4.15
CA PHE A 57 -4.00 -12.48 3.73
C PHE A 57 -3.66 -12.03 2.31
N THR A 58 -2.42 -11.60 2.10
CA THR A 58 -1.91 -11.06 0.86
C THR A 58 -0.58 -11.74 0.50
N PRO A 59 -0.57 -13.02 0.08
CA PRO A 59 0.58 -13.60 -0.60
C PRO A 59 0.94 -12.81 -1.86
N MET A 60 2.22 -12.57 -2.05
CA MET A 60 2.80 -11.88 -3.19
C MET A 60 4.04 -12.61 -3.67
N PHE A 61 4.14 -12.78 -4.97
CA PHE A 61 5.29 -13.36 -5.64
C PHE A 61 5.83 -12.34 -6.62
N GLN A 62 7.12 -12.06 -6.51
CA GLN A 62 7.82 -11.10 -7.34
C GLN A 62 8.89 -11.84 -8.16
N TRP A 63 9.01 -11.41 -9.41
CA TRP A 63 9.91 -11.95 -10.41
C TRP A 63 10.52 -10.76 -11.14
N PRO A 64 11.81 -10.74 -11.50
CA PRO A 64 12.79 -11.82 -11.48
C PRO A 64 13.54 -12.00 -10.15
N ASP A 65 13.27 -11.18 -9.13
CA ASP A 65 13.96 -11.28 -7.83
C ASP A 65 13.69 -12.63 -7.12
N LYS A 66 12.64 -13.36 -7.52
CA LYS A 66 12.17 -14.60 -6.88
C LYS A 66 11.88 -14.40 -5.40
N SER A 67 11.44 -13.20 -5.01
CA SER A 67 11.00 -12.95 -3.64
C SER A 67 9.53 -13.35 -3.48
N LEU A 68 9.26 -14.00 -2.35
CA LEU A 68 7.92 -14.37 -1.94
C LEU A 68 7.61 -13.61 -0.67
N SER A 69 6.69 -12.66 -0.76
CA SER A 69 6.21 -11.89 0.39
C SER A 69 4.86 -12.39 0.83
N PHE A 70 4.64 -12.57 2.12
CA PHE A 70 3.36 -13.02 2.65
C PHE A 70 2.80 -11.98 3.61
N GLY A 71 1.90 -11.11 3.13
CA GLY A 71 1.26 -10.10 3.94
C GLY A 71 0.09 -10.64 4.76
N VAL A 72 0.00 -10.27 6.03
CA VAL A 72 -1.14 -10.56 6.91
C VAL A 72 -1.56 -9.26 7.58
N THR A 73 -2.74 -8.76 7.24
CA THR A 73 -3.30 -7.54 7.82
C THR A 73 -4.53 -7.88 8.67
N GLN A 74 -4.50 -7.60 9.96
CA GLN A 74 -5.60 -7.82 10.89
C GLN A 74 -6.11 -6.50 11.46
N ALA A 75 -7.40 -6.23 11.32
CA ALA A 75 -8.07 -5.14 12.00
C ALA A 75 -8.39 -5.53 13.46
N LEU A 76 -7.66 -4.96 14.42
CA LEU A 76 -7.77 -5.28 15.85
C LEU A 76 -8.92 -4.54 16.55
N ALA A 77 -9.16 -3.29 16.17
CA ALA A 77 -10.19 -2.47 16.78
C ALA A 77 -11.10 -1.91 15.71
N TRP A 78 -12.39 -1.84 16.02
CA TRP A 78 -13.40 -1.29 15.13
C TRP A 78 -14.18 -0.22 15.88
N LYS A 79 -14.32 0.94 15.27
CA LYS A 79 -15.14 2.05 15.75
C LYS A 79 -16.44 2.05 14.96
N ARG A 80 -17.58 2.04 15.66
CA ARG A 80 -18.87 2.38 15.04
C ARG A 80 -18.91 3.90 14.83
N SER A 81 -18.88 4.34 13.57
CA SER A 81 -19.22 5.73 13.22
C SER A 81 -20.59 5.70 12.54
N GLY A 82 -21.64 6.08 13.28
CA GLY A 82 -23.02 6.00 12.81
C GLY A 82 -23.44 4.58 12.42
N LEU A 83 -23.89 4.40 11.17
CA LEU A 83 -24.33 3.11 10.62
C LEU A 83 -23.18 2.19 10.15
N MET A 84 -21.93 2.65 10.18
CA MET A 84 -20.80 1.97 9.54
C MET A 84 -19.72 1.58 10.56
N VAL A 85 -19.28 0.32 10.49
CA VAL A 85 -18.22 -0.22 11.36
C VAL A 85 -16.89 -0.05 10.61
N ARG A 86 -16.04 0.86 11.10
CA ARG A 86 -14.73 1.15 10.49
C ARG A 86 -13.60 0.65 11.38
N PRO A 87 -12.54 0.06 10.79
CA PRO A 87 -11.39 -0.39 11.56
C PRO A 87 -10.60 0.83 12.08
N SER A 88 -10.44 0.93 13.40
CA SER A 88 -9.66 1.97 14.07
C SER A 88 -8.21 1.57 14.30
N VAL A 89 -7.90 0.28 14.40
CA VAL A 89 -6.52 -0.23 14.49
C VAL A 89 -6.38 -1.39 13.52
N GLN A 90 -5.35 -1.35 12.68
CA GLN A 90 -4.94 -2.44 11.80
C GLN A 90 -3.47 -2.74 12.06
N VAL A 91 -3.13 -4.02 12.08
CA VAL A 91 -1.74 -4.50 12.17
C VAL A 91 -1.46 -5.30 10.92
N SER A 92 -0.37 -5.01 10.25
CA SER A 92 0.10 -5.70 9.06
C SER A 92 1.46 -6.33 9.31
N LEU A 93 1.65 -7.56 8.86
CA LEU A 93 2.92 -8.27 8.93
C LEU A 93 3.22 -8.85 7.56
N CYS A 94 4.35 -8.50 6.97
CA CYS A 94 4.78 -8.89 5.64
C CYS A 94 6.20 -9.49 5.71
N PRO A 95 6.36 -10.77 6.10
CA PRO A 95 7.57 -11.52 5.85
C PRO A 95 7.84 -11.69 4.35
N THR A 96 9.08 -11.48 3.93
CA THR A 96 9.61 -11.68 2.58
C THR A 96 10.71 -12.72 2.61
N PHE A 97 10.53 -13.78 1.84
CA PHE A 97 11.42 -14.92 1.72
C PHE A 97 12.06 -14.93 0.33
N GLY A 98 13.39 -15.00 0.29
CA GLY A 98 14.14 -15.04 -0.97
C GLY A 98 14.29 -13.67 -1.65
N GLY A 99 15.05 -13.66 -2.74
CA GLY A 99 15.43 -12.44 -3.46
C GLY A 99 16.52 -11.62 -2.80
N ASN A 100 16.59 -10.34 -3.18
CA ASN A 100 17.73 -9.49 -2.84
C ASN A 100 17.60 -8.81 -1.47
N ASP A 101 16.37 -8.73 -0.94
CA ASP A 101 16.04 -8.13 0.37
C ASP A 101 15.10 -9.04 1.20
N PRO A 102 15.59 -10.21 1.68
CA PRO A 102 14.83 -11.04 2.62
C PRO A 102 14.69 -10.33 3.97
N GLY A 103 13.50 -10.42 4.58
CA GLY A 103 13.22 -9.72 5.83
C GLY A 103 11.78 -9.81 6.29
N VAL A 104 11.48 -9.18 7.43
CA VAL A 104 10.11 -9.05 7.95
C VAL A 104 9.77 -7.59 8.09
N ARG A 105 8.67 -7.17 7.45
CA ARG A 105 8.10 -5.84 7.65
C ARG A 105 6.86 -5.92 8.53
N ALA A 106 6.84 -5.19 9.63
CA ALA A 106 5.67 -5.03 10.49
C ALA A 106 5.15 -3.60 10.37
N GLU A 107 3.85 -3.42 10.23
CA GLU A 107 3.20 -2.11 10.13
C GLU A 107 1.99 -2.08 11.05
N VAL A 108 1.72 -0.94 11.66
CA VAL A 108 0.58 -0.69 12.52
C VAL A 108 -0.07 0.59 12.03
N ILE A 109 -1.32 0.50 11.59
CA ILE A 109 -2.12 1.61 11.10
C ILE A 109 -3.19 1.91 12.14
N HIS A 110 -3.19 3.11 12.66
CA HIS A 110 -4.15 3.62 13.62
C HIS A 110 -4.97 4.77 13.03
N SER A 111 -6.27 4.55 12.88
CA SER A 111 -7.23 5.55 12.41
C SER A 111 -7.92 6.21 13.61
N LEU A 112 -7.50 7.44 13.95
CA LEU A 112 -7.97 8.18 15.13
C LEU A 112 -9.32 8.88 14.88
N LYS A 113 -9.49 9.47 13.69
CA LYS A 113 -10.68 10.24 13.27
C LYS A 113 -10.96 9.99 11.78
N GLU A 114 -12.15 10.33 11.28
CA GLU A 114 -12.57 10.17 9.87
C GLU A 114 -11.59 10.74 8.83
N GLU A 115 -10.66 11.54 9.30
CA GLU A 115 -9.73 12.38 8.55
C GLU A 115 -8.26 12.12 8.92
N LEU A 116 -7.97 11.34 9.98
CA LEU A 116 -6.62 11.19 10.51
C LEU A 116 -6.25 9.71 10.64
N ASN A 117 -5.29 9.25 9.83
CA ASN A 117 -4.63 7.97 10.04
C ASN A 117 -3.15 8.16 10.32
N VAL A 118 -2.67 7.49 11.35
CA VAL A 118 -1.25 7.34 11.69
C VAL A 118 -0.86 5.93 11.30
N MET A 119 0.29 5.76 10.67
CA MET A 119 0.89 4.48 10.38
C MET A 119 2.31 4.51 10.93
N CYS A 120 2.69 3.48 11.66
CA CYS A 120 4.05 3.26 12.08
C CYS A 120 4.45 1.85 11.68
N GLY A 121 5.66 1.68 11.17
CA GLY A 121 6.14 0.38 10.73
C GLY A 121 7.64 0.26 10.88
N LEU A 122 8.08 -0.99 10.89
CA LEU A 122 9.44 -1.41 11.03
C LEU A 122 9.70 -2.46 9.95
N SER A 123 10.68 -2.20 9.09
CA SER A 123 11.23 -3.19 8.18
C SER A 123 12.51 -3.74 8.80
N CYS A 124 12.52 -5.03 9.12
CA CYS A 124 13.71 -5.77 9.50
C CYS A 124 14.14 -6.64 8.31
N SER A 125 14.74 -5.99 7.31
CA SER A 125 15.34 -6.64 6.14
C SER A 125 16.84 -6.36 6.08
N ARG A 126 17.49 -6.58 4.95
CA ARG A 126 18.93 -6.35 4.77
C ARG A 126 19.29 -4.88 5.05
N HIS A 127 18.32 -3.98 4.88
CA HIS A 127 18.38 -2.58 5.26
C HIS A 127 17.28 -2.31 6.30
N PRO A 128 17.55 -2.47 7.61
CA PRO A 128 16.52 -2.24 8.61
C PRO A 128 16.13 -0.75 8.62
N SER A 129 14.84 -0.46 8.50
CA SER A 129 14.30 0.91 8.56
C SER A 129 13.04 0.96 9.41
N ALA A 130 12.91 2.02 10.22
CA ALA A 130 11.66 2.37 10.86
C ALA A 130 11.00 3.44 10.00
N PHE A 131 9.70 3.34 9.74
CA PHE A 131 8.97 4.39 9.06
C PHE A 131 7.72 4.76 9.85
N THR A 132 7.33 6.02 9.75
CA THR A 132 6.11 6.56 10.32
C THR A 132 5.45 7.43 9.27
N ALA A 133 4.23 7.11 8.90
CA ALA A 133 3.42 7.93 8.01
C ALA A 133 2.24 8.53 8.76
N LEU A 134 1.95 9.79 8.53
CA LEU A 134 0.80 10.51 9.05
C LEU A 134 -0.01 10.99 7.85
N SER A 135 -1.20 10.43 7.66
CA SER A 135 -2.16 10.89 6.66
C SER A 135 -3.26 11.70 7.33
N ILE A 136 -3.46 12.92 6.84
CA ILE A 136 -4.51 13.86 7.24
C ILE A 136 -5.33 14.17 5.98
N GLY A 137 -6.49 13.56 5.80
CA GLY A 137 -7.49 14.01 4.83
C GLY A 137 -8.40 15.05 5.47
N ARG A 138 -8.73 16.17 4.81
CA ARG A 138 -9.70 17.14 5.39
C ARG A 138 -11.13 16.84 4.94
N SER A 139 -12.09 16.97 5.85
CA SER A 139 -13.52 16.93 5.54
C SER A 139 -13.98 18.21 4.83
N LYS A 140 -15.04 18.04 4.03
CA LYS A 140 -15.83 19.07 3.33
C LYS A 140 -15.85 20.39 4.11
N TRP A 141 -15.12 21.39 3.62
CA TRP A 141 -15.35 22.77 4.03
C TRP A 141 -16.62 23.27 3.35
N ASN A 142 -17.66 23.47 4.17
CA ASN A 142 -18.87 24.25 3.92
C ASN A 142 -19.15 24.64 2.44
N GLY A 143 -19.64 23.69 1.63
CA GLY A 143 -20.26 23.98 0.33
C GLY A 143 -19.38 23.93 -0.93
N GLN A 144 -18.07 23.68 -0.85
CA GLN A 144 -17.25 23.44 -2.06
C GLN A 144 -16.56 22.06 -2.07
N MET A 145 -16.67 21.40 -3.22
CA MET A 145 -16.23 20.03 -3.49
C MET A 145 -14.72 20.04 -3.75
N GLY A 146 -13.90 19.74 -2.74
CA GLY A 146 -12.46 19.59 -2.90
C GLY A 146 -11.87 18.75 -1.79
N SER A 147 -11.41 17.53 -2.12
CA SER A 147 -10.77 16.62 -1.17
C SER A 147 -9.26 16.83 -1.23
N SER A 148 -8.72 17.62 -0.29
CA SER A 148 -7.27 17.75 -0.12
C SER A 148 -6.81 16.97 1.10
N GLY A 149 -5.84 16.09 0.91
CA GLY A 149 -5.20 15.30 1.94
C GLY A 149 -3.68 15.42 1.90
N VAL A 150 -3.05 15.42 3.06
CA VAL A 150 -1.60 15.45 3.22
C VAL A 150 -1.15 14.13 3.82
N VAL A 151 -0.17 13.47 3.20
CA VAL A 151 0.49 12.29 3.74
C VAL A 151 1.95 12.63 3.97
N VAL A 152 2.36 12.69 5.24
CA VAL A 152 3.74 12.90 5.65
C VAL A 152 4.32 11.53 6.00
N THR A 153 5.29 11.04 5.24
CA THR A 153 6.00 9.80 5.54
C THR A 153 7.44 10.13 5.93
N LEU A 154 7.86 9.63 7.08
CA LEU A 154 9.21 9.74 7.59
C LEU A 154 9.78 8.33 7.70
N GLU A 155 10.89 8.06 7.03
CA GLU A 155 11.61 6.80 7.10
C GLU A 155 13.00 7.04 7.67
N THR A 156 13.31 6.38 8.78
CA THR A 156 14.58 6.44 9.49
C THR A 156 15.26 5.08 9.36
N PRO A 157 16.37 4.96 8.62
CA PRO A 157 17.15 3.73 8.59
C PRO A 157 17.75 3.47 9.99
N LEU A 158 17.60 2.24 10.48
CA LEU A 158 18.13 1.79 11.78
C LEU A 158 19.61 1.41 11.70
N ASN A 159 20.14 1.19 10.50
CA ASN A 159 21.55 0.93 10.29
C ASN A 159 22.30 2.25 10.02
N ASN A 160 23.54 2.35 10.50
CA ASN A 160 24.40 3.55 10.51
C ASN A 160 24.91 3.97 9.11
N ILE A 161 24.26 3.49 8.03
CA ILE A 161 24.66 3.61 6.63
C ILE A 161 23.61 4.41 5.82
N GLY A 162 22.39 4.58 6.32
CA GLY A 162 21.33 5.30 5.61
C GLY A 162 21.10 6.71 6.15
N ARG A 163 20.61 7.62 5.30
CA ARG A 163 20.07 8.92 5.73
C ARG A 163 18.56 8.80 5.94
N PRO A 164 17.98 9.44 6.98
CA PRO A 164 16.54 9.52 7.12
C PRO A 164 15.93 10.20 5.90
N SER A 165 14.86 9.63 5.36
CA SER A 165 14.11 10.16 4.23
C SER A 165 12.78 10.71 4.74
N LEU A 166 12.41 11.90 4.28
CA LEU A 166 11.11 12.51 4.56
C LEU A 166 10.44 12.78 3.21
N SER A 167 9.28 12.17 3.01
CA SER A 167 8.44 12.38 1.84
C SER A 167 7.11 12.97 2.28
N VAL A 168 6.69 14.03 1.60
CA VAL A 168 5.39 14.66 1.84
C VAL A 168 4.62 14.59 0.53
N GLN A 169 3.52 13.84 0.54
CA GLN A 169 2.61 13.71 -0.59
C GLN A 169 1.36 14.54 -0.31
N LEU A 170 1.12 15.53 -1.17
CA LEU A 170 -0.08 16.34 -1.17
C LEU A 170 -1.05 15.75 -2.20
N ASN A 171 -2.08 15.06 -1.73
CA ASN A 171 -3.16 14.56 -2.57
C ASN A 171 -4.24 15.64 -2.64
N GLY A 172 -4.11 16.56 -3.59
CA GLY A 172 -5.13 17.55 -3.92
C GLY A 172 -6.04 17.05 -5.02
N GLY A 173 -7.25 16.59 -4.69
CA GLY A 173 -8.32 16.42 -5.67
C GLY A 173 -8.96 17.78 -5.94
N PHE A 174 -8.52 18.45 -7.00
CA PHE A 174 -9.23 19.58 -7.59
C PHE A 174 -10.12 19.01 -8.70
N GLU A 175 -11.37 18.70 -8.39
CA GLU A 175 -12.39 18.58 -9.44
C GLU A 175 -12.81 20.02 -9.77
N ILE A 176 -12.49 20.48 -10.99
CA ILE A 176 -12.99 21.73 -11.57
C ILE A 176 -14.36 21.45 -12.19
#